data_AF-A0A2G1DHM5-F1
#
_entry.id   AF-A0A2G1DHM5-F1
#
_cell.length_a   1.000
_cell.length_b   1.000
_cell.length_c   1.000
_cell.angle_alpha   90.00
_cell.angle_beta   90.00
_cell.angle_gamma   90.00
#
_symmetry.space_group_name_H-M   'P 1'
#
loop_
_entity.id
_entity.type
_entity.pdbx_description
1 polymer ?
#
loop_
_entity_poly.entity_id
_entity_poly.type
_entity_poly.pdbx_seq_one_letter_code
_entity_poly.pdbx_strand_id
1 'polypeptide(L)'
;MNDKNKQIKLKKYALGNLFCWFFMIVISIIFSKEYGRTILFTIIPIYSVFYIFIYHKITRSYKDPNKRLLAFGIIARGTLTGAMYYLSIFIVIIICSLLFLTLYTLYIK
;
A
#
# COMPACT_ATOMS: atom_id res chain seq x y z
N MET A 1 -3.02 -19.72 -13.85
CA MET A 1 -2.33 -18.48 -14.30
C MET A 1 -0.82 -18.67 -14.22
N ASN A 2 -0.10 -18.38 -15.31
CA ASN A 2 1.37 -18.46 -15.34
C ASN A 2 2.02 -17.35 -14.49
N ASP A 3 3.24 -17.57 -14.02
CA ASP A 3 3.96 -16.66 -13.12
C ASP A 3 4.31 -15.32 -13.79
N LYS A 4 4.55 -15.32 -15.11
CA LYS A 4 4.70 -14.09 -15.91
C LYS A 4 3.44 -13.22 -15.85
N ASN A 5 2.26 -13.83 -15.98
CA ASN A 5 0.99 -13.09 -15.91
C ASN A 5 0.73 -12.54 -14.51
N LYS A 6 1.17 -13.24 -13.45
CA LYS A 6 1.13 -12.76 -12.06
C LYS A 6 1.98 -11.50 -11.87
N GLN A 7 3.19 -11.49 -12.43
CA GLN A 7 4.08 -10.32 -12.36
C GLN A 7 3.50 -9.11 -13.10
N ILE A 8 2.94 -9.30 -14.30
CA ILE A 8 2.28 -8.24 -15.06
C ILE A 8 1.10 -7.67 -14.26
N LYS A 9 0.28 -8.55 -13.68
CA LYS A 9 -0.86 -8.14 -12.86
C LYS A 9 -0.42 -7.34 -11.63
N LEU A 10 0.63 -7.78 -10.93
CA LEU A 10 1.22 -7.04 -9.80
C LEU A 10 1.74 -5.66 -10.20
N LYS A 11 2.43 -5.55 -11.35
CA LYS A 11 2.89 -4.26 -11.89
C LYS A 11 1.72 -3.32 -12.16
N LYS A 12 0.64 -3.83 -12.77
CA LYS A 12 -0.56 -3.03 -13.04
C LYS A 12 -1.19 -2.49 -11.75
N TYR A 13 -1.31 -3.32 -10.71
CA TYR A 13 -1.83 -2.86 -9.42
C TYR A 13 -0.88 -1.88 -8.71
N ALA A 14 0.44 -2.08 -8.82
CA ALA A 14 1.41 -1.15 -8.23
C ALA A 14 1.31 0.23 -8.86
N LEU A 15 1.24 0.29 -10.20
CA LEU A 15 1.04 1.53 -10.94
C LEU A 15 -0.30 2.17 -10.63
N GLY A 16 -1.38 1.37 -10.53
CA GLY A 16 -2.69 1.86 -10.13
C GLY A 16 -2.69 2.48 -8.73
N ASN A 17 -2.01 1.85 -7.78
CA ASN A 17 -1.87 2.37 -6.41
C ASN A 17 -1.06 3.67 -6.39
N LEU A 18 0.04 3.73 -7.14
CA LEU A 18 0.87 4.94 -7.28
C LEU A 18 0.08 6.10 -7.89
N PHE A 19 -0.67 5.83 -8.97
CA PHE A 19 -1.50 6.83 -9.62
C PHE A 19 -2.62 7.32 -8.69
N CYS A 20 -3.23 6.41 -7.92
CA CYS A 20 -4.23 6.76 -6.92
C CYS A 20 -3.63 7.70 -5.86
N TRP A 21 -2.46 7.38 -5.30
CA TRP A 21 -1.81 8.25 -4.33
C TRP A 21 -1.48 9.62 -4.90
N PHE A 22 -0.90 9.66 -6.10
CA PHE A 22 -0.59 10.93 -6.76
C PHE A 22 -1.85 11.78 -6.97
N PHE A 23 -2.92 11.15 -7.47
CA PHE A 23 -4.19 11.83 -7.70
C PHE A 23 -4.82 12.35 -6.40
N MET A 24 -4.77 11.57 -5.31
CA MET A 24 -5.28 11.99 -4.00
C MET A 24 -4.45 13.13 -3.40
N ILE A 25 -3.13 13.15 -3.62
CA ILE A 25 -2.27 14.28 -3.24
C ILE A 25 -2.64 15.54 -4.02
N VAL A 26 -2.80 15.43 -5.34
CA VAL A 26 -3.19 16.57 -6.20
C VAL A 26 -4.56 17.11 -5.79
N ILE A 27 -5.55 16.23 -5.59
CA ILE A 27 -6.87 16.61 -5.08
C ILE A 27 -6.73 17.31 -3.73
N SER A 28 -5.95 16.77 -2.80
CA SER A 28 -5.79 17.38 -1.48
C SER A 28 -5.16 18.77 -1.53
N ILE A 29 -4.37 19.09 -2.56
CA ILE A 29 -3.78 20.42 -2.74
C ILE A 29 -4.84 21.41 -3.29
N ILE A 30 -5.74 20.93 -4.16
CA ILE A 30 -6.77 21.76 -4.81
C ILE A 30 -7.92 22.06 -3.84
N PHE A 31 -8.33 21.09 -3.03
CA PHE A 31 -9.43 21.24 -2.06
C PHE A 31 -8.97 21.94 -0.77
N SER A 32 -9.91 22.49 -0.01
CA SER A 32 -9.60 23.15 1.26
C SER A 32 -8.94 22.19 2.25
N LYS A 33 -8.19 22.73 3.22
CA LYS A 33 -7.38 21.98 4.20
C LYS A 33 -8.14 20.84 4.89
N GLU A 34 -9.43 21.00 5.14
CA GLU A 34 -10.25 20.00 5.83
C GLU A 34 -10.59 18.81 4.93
N TYR A 35 -11.15 19.07 3.74
CA TYR A 35 -11.52 18.00 2.80
C TYR A 35 -10.30 17.27 2.24
N GLY A 36 -9.20 18.00 1.97
CA GLY A 36 -7.95 17.40 1.52
C GLY A 36 -7.36 16.44 2.55
N ARG A 37 -7.34 16.83 3.83
CA ARG A 37 -6.88 15.97 4.93
C ARG A 37 -7.74 14.71 5.03
N THR A 38 -9.06 14.84 5.03
CA THR A 38 -9.96 13.68 5.10
C THR A 38 -9.68 12.70 3.97
N ILE A 39 -9.49 13.18 2.74
CA ILE A 39 -9.16 12.34 1.59
C ILE A 39 -7.83 11.60 1.79
N LEU A 40 -6.77 12.29 2.22
CA LEU A 40 -5.46 11.69 2.47
C LEU A 40 -5.51 10.65 3.60
N PHE A 41 -6.19 10.95 4.71
CA PHE A 41 -6.24 10.07 5.88
C PHE A 41 -7.24 8.92 5.75
N THR A 42 -8.10 8.91 4.74
CA THR A 42 -9.09 7.84 4.54
C THR A 42 -8.77 7.01 3.30
N ILE A 43 -8.54 7.64 2.15
CA ILE A 43 -8.45 6.92 0.88
C ILE A 43 -7.07 6.26 0.71
N ILE A 44 -5.99 6.97 1.03
CA ILE A 44 -4.62 6.43 0.92
C ILE A 44 -4.42 5.17 1.79
N PRO A 45 -4.79 5.13 3.08
CA PRO A 45 -4.70 3.88 3.86
C PRO A 45 -5.52 2.75 3.26
N ILE A 46 -6.76 3.01 2.82
CA ILE A 46 -7.63 1.96 2.25
C ILE A 46 -6.97 1.34 1.01
N TYR A 47 -6.45 2.16 0.10
CA TYR A 47 -5.75 1.67 -1.09
C TYR A 47 -4.43 0.97 -0.75
N SER A 48 -3.72 1.43 0.28
CA SER A 48 -2.51 0.78 0.78
C SER A 48 -2.81 -0.63 1.31
N VAL A 49 -3.86 -0.78 2.14
CA VAL A 49 -4.33 -2.07 2.66
C VAL A 49 -4.75 -2.98 1.51
N PHE A 50 -5.52 -2.47 0.55
CA PHE A 50 -5.93 -3.22 -0.64
C PHE A 50 -4.73 -3.74 -1.43
N TYR A 51 -3.72 -2.90 -1.66
CA TYR A 51 -2.51 -3.30 -2.36
C TYR A 51 -1.73 -4.38 -1.60
N ILE A 52 -1.60 -4.27 -0.28
CA ILE A 52 -0.98 -5.29 0.58
C ILE A 52 -1.67 -6.65 0.40
N PHE A 53 -3.01 -6.68 0.44
CA PHE A 53 -3.77 -7.92 0.28
C PHE A 53 -3.61 -8.53 -1.10
N ILE A 54 -3.69 -7.72 -2.16
CA ILE A 54 -3.47 -8.19 -3.53
C ILE A 54 -2.05 -8.73 -3.69
N TYR A 55 -1.06 -8.00 -3.20
CA TYR A 55 0.33 -8.40 -3.27
C TYR A 55 0.53 -9.75 -2.59
N HIS A 56 0.05 -9.91 -1.36
CA HIS A 56 0.15 -11.15 -0.61
C HIS A 56 -0.59 -12.31 -1.30
N LYS A 57 -1.80 -12.07 -1.81
CA LYS A 57 -2.61 -13.09 -2.50
C LYS A 57 -1.93 -13.60 -3.79
N ILE A 58 -1.38 -12.69 -4.59
CA ILE A 58 -0.72 -13.08 -5.86
C ILE A 58 0.61 -13.77 -5.58
N THR A 59 1.40 -13.26 -4.65
CA THR A 59 2.73 -13.81 -4.33
C THR A 59 2.64 -15.19 -3.66
N ARG A 60 1.66 -15.40 -2.77
CA ARG A 60 1.41 -16.73 -2.17
C ARG A 60 0.99 -17.79 -3.21
N SER A 61 0.44 -17.37 -4.35
CA SER A 61 0.00 -18.23 -5.45
C SER A 61 1.14 -18.65 -6.39
N TYR A 62 2.38 -18.16 -6.24
CA TYR A 62 3.51 -18.64 -7.05
C TYR A 62 3.71 -20.15 -6.88
N LYS A 63 3.91 -20.87 -8.00
CA LYS A 63 4.12 -22.33 -7.97
C LYS A 63 5.50 -22.68 -7.44
N ASP A 64 6.49 -21.85 -7.77
CA ASP A 64 7.87 -22.03 -7.36
C ASP A 64 8.10 -21.41 -5.96
N PRO A 65 8.52 -22.20 -4.96
CA PRO A 65 8.77 -21.73 -3.60
C PRO A 65 9.90 -20.69 -3.54
N ASN A 66 10.89 -20.78 -4.44
CA ASN A 66 11.97 -19.79 -4.51
C ASN A 66 11.40 -18.45 -4.98
N LYS A 67 10.56 -18.42 -6.03
CA LYS A 67 9.91 -17.19 -6.48
C LYS A 67 8.98 -16.58 -5.44
N ARG A 68 8.33 -17.42 -4.63
CA ARG A 68 7.50 -16.96 -3.51
C ARG A 68 8.35 -16.28 -2.43
N LEU A 69 9.46 -16.89 -2.02
CA LEU A 69 10.41 -16.29 -1.07
C LEU A 69 11.04 -15.02 -1.62
N LEU A 70 11.44 -15.01 -2.89
CA LEU A 70 12.02 -13.85 -3.55
C LEU A 70 11.04 -12.68 -3.68
N ALA A 71 9.75 -12.96 -3.85
CA ALA A 71 8.72 -11.94 -3.88
C ALA A 71 8.46 -11.30 -2.51
N PHE A 72 8.69 -12.00 -1.40
CA PHE A 72 8.60 -11.42 -0.06
C PHE A 72 9.94 -10.91 0.48
N GLY A 73 11.05 -11.39 -0.07
CA GLY A 73 12.41 -11.18 0.46
C GLY A 73 13.18 -10.05 -0.22
N ILE A 74 14.51 -10.19 -0.15
CA ILE A 74 15.52 -9.17 -0.47
C ILE A 74 15.47 -8.71 -1.94
N ILE A 75 15.09 -9.57 -2.88
CA ILE A 75 15.07 -9.23 -4.32
C ILE A 75 13.84 -8.39 -4.71
N ALA A 76 12.74 -8.45 -3.96
CA ALA A 76 11.63 -7.52 -4.14
C ALA A 76 12.00 -6.06 -3.80
N ARG A 77 13.10 -5.82 -3.05
CA ARG A 77 13.58 -4.46 -2.69
C ARG A 77 14.11 -3.64 -3.87
N GLY A 78 14.25 -4.22 -5.07
CA GLY A 78 14.65 -3.52 -6.29
C GLY A 78 13.53 -3.32 -7.32
N THR A 79 12.31 -3.82 -7.06
CA THR A 79 11.21 -3.71 -8.01
C THR A 79 10.16 -2.71 -7.54
N LEU A 80 9.59 -1.94 -8.48
CA LEU A 80 8.49 -1.00 -8.20
C LEU A 80 7.37 -1.65 -7.37
N THR A 81 7.03 -2.90 -7.68
CA THR A 81 5.99 -3.66 -6.99
C THR A 81 6.33 -3.94 -5.52
N GLY A 82 7.57 -4.30 -5.21
CA GLY A 82 8.01 -4.52 -3.84
C GLY A 82 8.13 -3.20 -3.07
N ALA A 83 8.69 -2.16 -3.70
CA ALA A 83 8.77 -0.82 -3.11
C ALA A 83 7.39 -0.30 -2.71
N MET A 84 6.40 -0.38 -3.60
CA MET A 84 5.02 0.01 -3.31
C MET A 84 4.39 -0.82 -2.19
N TYR A 85 4.77 -2.10 -2.07
CA TYR A 85 4.24 -2.98 -1.02
C TYR A 85 4.76 -2.55 0.35
N TYR A 86 6.08 -2.35 0.48
CA TYR A 86 6.68 -1.86 1.73
C TYR A 86 6.22 -0.45 2.08
N LEU A 87 6.07 0.44 1.09
CA LEU A 87 5.55 1.79 1.33
C LEU A 87 4.08 1.76 1.79
N SER A 88 3.28 0.85 1.23
CA SER A 88 1.90 0.63 1.68
C SER A 88 1.85 0.13 3.12
N ILE A 89 2.73 -0.82 3.51
CA ILE A 89 2.84 -1.29 4.90
C ILE A 89 3.23 -0.14 5.82
N PHE A 90 4.22 0.66 5.43
CA PHE A 90 4.68 1.80 6.19
C PHE A 90 3.56 2.82 6.45
N ILE A 91 2.77 3.16 5.42
CA ILE A 91 1.61 4.05 5.56
C ILE A 91 0.61 3.48 6.57
N VAL A 92 0.29 2.18 6.47
CA VAL A 92 -0.64 1.53 7.40
C VAL A 92 -0.13 1.57 8.83
N ILE A 93 1.17 1.30 9.05
CA ILE A 93 1.79 1.38 10.39
C ILE A 93 1.69 2.80 10.96
N ILE A 94 2.00 3.82 10.15
CA ILE A 94 1.87 5.23 10.58
C ILE A 94 0.44 5.52 11.03
N ILE A 95 -0.54 5.11 10.24
CA ILE A 95 -1.95 5.44 10.50
C ILE A 95 -2.46 4.70 11.73
N CYS A 96 -2.11 3.42 11.90
CA CYS A 96 -2.38 2.68 13.12
C CYS A 96 -1.72 3.33 14.35
N SER A 97 -0.48 3.82 14.21
CA SER A 97 0.23 4.49 15.30
C SER A 97 -0.42 5.82 15.68
N LEU A 98 -0.86 6.60 14.70
CA LEU A 98 -1.60 7.85 14.92
C LEU A 98 -2.96 7.59 15.58
N LEU A 99 -3.70 6.57 15.14
CA LEU A 99 -4.95 6.17 15.78
C LEU A 99 -4.73 5.74 17.22
N PHE A 100 -3.69 4.94 17.49
CA PHE A 100 -3.35 4.50 18.84
C PHE A 100 -3.00 5.70 19.74
N LEU A 101 -2.18 6.63 19.26
CA LEU A 101 -1.84 7.86 19.98
C LEU A 101 -3.07 8.72 20.28
N THR A 102 -3.97 8.84 19.29
CA THR A 102 -5.20 9.63 19.42
C THR A 102 -6.12 9.04 20.48
N LEU A 103 -6.32 7.71 20.45
CA LEU A 103 -7.10 7.00 21.47
C LEU A 103 -6.45 7.13 22.85
N TYR A 104 -5.13 6.88 22.96
CA TYR A 104 -4.41 7.01 24.22
C TYR A 104 -4.58 8.41 24.85
N THR A 105 -4.47 9.46 24.03
CA THR A 105 -4.64 10.86 24.49
C THR A 105 -6.09 11.17 24.91
N LEU A 106 -7.08 10.51 24.31
CA LEU A 106 -8.50 10.66 24.62
C LEU A 106 -8.92 9.93 25.92
N TYR A 107 -8.27 8.82 26.25
CA TYR A 107 -8.62 7.99 27.42
C TYR A 107 -7.81 8.32 28.70
N ILE A 108 -6.72 9.06 28.59
CA ILE A 108 -5.84 9.43 29.72
C ILE A 108 -5.96 10.92 30.10
N LYS A 109 -6.85 11.65 29.42
CA LYS A 109 -7.38 12.91 29.91
C LYS A 109 -8.60 12.66 30.79
#